data_AF-A0A2A7BJ76-F1
#
_entry.id   AF-A0A2A7BJ76-F1
#
_cell.length_a   1.000
_cell.length_b   1.000
_cell.length_c   1.000
_cell.angle_alpha   90.00
_cell.angle_beta   90.00
_cell.angle_gamma   90.00
#
_symmetry.space_group_name_H-M   'P 1'
#
loop_
_entity.id
_entity.type
_entity.pdbx_description
1 polymer ?
#
loop_
_entity_poly.entity_id
_entity_poly.type
_entity_poly.pdbx_seq_one_letter_code
_entity_poly.pdbx_strand_id
1 'polypeptide(L)' 'IIDEENNIEYYTIIARQELGFPNKYLVLTEMTATAALVLDSVTDKVYSVNFEGGDELLLNGELKESWPTFYVFLKEYFKC' A
#
# COMPACT_ATOMS: atom_id res chain seq x y z
N ILE A 1 9.67 23.35 -0.58
CA ILE A 1 10.12 22.39 0.44
C ILE A 1 8.92 21.49 0.66
N ILE A 2 9.04 20.21 0.36
CA ILE A 2 7.96 19.24 0.62
C ILE A 2 7.95 19.09 2.14
N ASP A 3 6.81 19.32 2.79
CA ASP A 3 6.69 19.04 4.22
C ASP A 3 7.09 17.58 4.44
N GLU A 4 8.11 17.35 5.26
CA GLU A 4 8.59 16.00 5.59
C GLU A 4 7.51 15.16 6.29
N GLU A 5 6.41 15.78 6.72
CA GLU A 5 5.40 15.20 7.60
C GLU A 5 4.42 14.22 6.94
N ASN A 6 4.38 14.06 5.61
CA ASN A 6 3.37 13.21 4.95
C ASN A 6 3.90 12.54 3.67
N ASN A 7 4.98 11.76 3.78
CA ASN A 7 5.58 11.04 2.65
C ASN A 7 5.36 9.52 2.74
N ILE A 8 5.75 8.79 1.68
CA ILE A 8 5.62 7.33 1.59
C ILE A 8 6.32 6.60 2.75
N GLU A 9 7.50 7.07 3.17
CA GLU A 9 8.22 6.47 4.29
C GLU A 9 7.42 6.62 5.59
N TYR A 10 6.90 7.81 5.87
CA TYR A 10 6.06 8.09 7.03
C TYR A 10 4.84 7.15 7.09
N TYR A 11 4.06 7.06 6.02
CA TYR A 11 2.89 6.17 6.00
C TYR A 11 3.26 4.69 6.06
N THR A 12 4.38 4.30 5.46
CA THR A 12 4.90 2.93 5.57
C THR A 12 5.28 2.58 7.01
N ILE A 13 5.87 3.52 7.75
CA ILE A 13 6.18 3.33 9.17
C ILE A 13 4.91 3.19 9.99
N ILE A 14 3.89 4.04 9.78
CA ILE A 14 2.61 3.95 10.49
C ILE A 14 1.94 2.60 10.23
N ALA A 15 1.85 2.17 8.96
CA ALA A 15 1.22 0.88 8.62
C ALA A 15 1.91 -0.31 9.31
N ARG A 16 3.23 -0.22 9.53
CA ARG A 16 3.97 -1.25 10.28
C ARG A 16 3.69 -1.20 11.78
N GLN A 17 3.69 0.00 12.37
CA GLN A 17 3.55 0.19 13.81
C GLN A 17 2.12 -0.05 14.30
N GLU A 18 1.13 0.47 13.58
CA GLU A 18 -0.26 0.50 14.01
C GLU A 18 -1.08 -0.66 13.42
N LEU A 19 -0.78 -1.07 12.17
CA LEU A 19 -1.54 -2.12 11.46
C LEU A 19 -0.76 -3.43 11.34
N GLY A 20 0.47 -3.50 11.84
CA GLY A 20 1.28 -4.73 11.84
C GLY A 20 1.75 -5.19 10.46
N PHE A 21 1.81 -4.29 9.47
CA PHE A 21 2.26 -4.66 8.12
C PHE A 21 3.71 -5.20 8.13
N PRO A 22 3.99 -6.35 7.48
CA PRO A 22 5.36 -6.82 7.27
C PRO A 22 6.25 -5.85 6.49
N ASN A 23 7.58 -5.96 6.67
CA ASN A 23 8.58 -5.11 5.98
C ASN A 23 8.49 -5.13 4.45
N LYS A 24 7.96 -6.21 3.86
CA LYS A 24 7.76 -6.32 2.41
C LYS A 24 6.65 -5.40 1.87
N TYR A 25 5.76 -4.90 2.71
CA TYR A 25 4.70 -3.99 2.29
C TYR A 25 5.17 -2.54 2.40
N LEU A 26 4.94 -1.79 1.32
CA LEU A 26 5.25 -0.37 1.19
C LEU A 26 3.97 0.37 0.80
N VAL A 27 3.67 1.47 1.47
CA VAL A 27 2.53 2.33 1.09
C VAL A 27 2.96 3.21 -0.08
N LEU A 28 2.18 3.26 -1.15
CA LEU A 28 2.57 3.95 -2.40
C LEU A 28 2.08 5.40 -2.50
N THR A 29 1.06 5.77 -1.75
CA THR A 29 0.43 7.08 -1.78
C THR A 29 0.18 7.60 -0.38
N GLU A 30 -0.34 8.81 -0.27
CA GLU A 30 -0.96 9.25 0.99
C GLU A 30 -1.99 8.20 1.46
N MET A 31 -1.90 7.83 2.73
CA MET A 31 -2.84 6.94 3.39
C MET A 31 -4.00 7.78 3.93
N THR A 32 -5.21 7.38 3.58
CA THR A 32 -6.43 8.00 4.10
C THR A 32 -6.90 7.27 5.35
N ALA A 33 -7.90 7.81 6.05
CA ALA A 33 -8.49 7.13 7.20
C ALA A 33 -9.17 5.78 6.86
N THR A 34 -9.47 5.53 5.58
CA THR A 34 -10.25 4.36 5.15
C THR A 34 -9.52 3.44 4.19
N ALA A 35 -8.44 3.90 3.55
CA ALA A 35 -7.74 3.11 2.54
C ALA A 35 -6.28 3.54 2.29
N ALA A 36 -5.50 2.58 1.78
CA ALA A 36 -4.14 2.75 1.28
C ALA A 36 -3.88 1.94 0.00
N LEU A 37 -2.96 2.44 -0.83
CA LEU A 37 -2.34 1.65 -1.90
C LEU A 37 -1.05 1.03 -1.39
N VAL A 38 -0.91 -0.28 -1.53
CA VAL A 38 0.19 -1.04 -0.91
C VAL A 38 0.89 -1.91 -1.96
N LEU A 39 2.20 -1.77 -2.05
CA LEU A 39 3.09 -2.62 -2.85
C LEU A 39 3.63 -3.76 -2.00
N ASP A 40 3.52 -5.00 -2.49
CA ASP A 40 4.34 -6.12 -2.02
C ASP A 40 5.67 -6.13 -2.78
N SER A 41 6.75 -5.68 -2.14
CA SER A 41 8.06 -5.54 -2.77
C SER A 41 8.74 -6.86 -3.13
N VAL A 42 8.17 -8.01 -2.72
CA VAL A 42 8.68 -9.35 -3.04
C VAL A 42 8.00 -9.90 -4.28
N THR A 43 6.68 -9.68 -4.40
CA THR A 43 5.89 -10.22 -5.53
C THR A 43 5.58 -9.21 -6.62
N ASP A 44 5.92 -7.93 -6.40
CA ASP A 44 5.61 -6.78 -7.26
C ASP A 44 4.11 -6.44 -7.37
N LYS A 45 3.25 -7.16 -6.64
CA LYS A 45 1.79 -6.94 -6.67
C LYS A 45 1.39 -5.65 -5.93
N VAL A 46 0.34 -5.00 -6.41
CA VAL A 46 -0.23 -3.82 -5.76
C VAL A 46 -1.67 -4.08 -5.32
N TYR A 47 -1.98 -3.63 -4.10
CA TYR A 47 -3.25 -3.85 -3.43
C TYR A 47 -3.90 -2.51 -3.11
N SER A 48 -5.19 -2.38 -3.43
CA SER A 48 -6.07 -1.38 -2.84
C SER A 48 -6.63 -1.96 -1.55
N VAL A 49 -6.15 -1.45 -0.41
CA VAL A 49 -6.50 -1.92 0.93
C VAL A 49 -7.50 -0.96 1.53
N ASN A 50 -8.68 -1.44 1.90
CA ASN A 50 -9.58 -0.71 2.79
C ASN A 50 -9.32 -1.15 4.24
N PHE A 51 -9.49 -0.25 5.20
CA PHE A 51 -9.34 -0.54 6.64
C PHE A 51 -10.65 -0.99 7.31
N GLU A 52 -11.59 -1.50 6.52
CA GLU A 52 -12.82 -2.16 6.96
C GLU A 52 -12.69 -3.68 6.81
N GLY A 53 -11.48 -4.22 7.04
CA GLY A 53 -11.15 -5.65 6.96
C GLY A 53 -10.27 -6.04 5.77
N GLY A 54 -10.03 -5.14 4.80
CA GLY A 54 -9.11 -5.40 3.69
C GLY A 54 -7.65 -5.57 4.13
N ASP A 55 -7.24 -4.88 5.19
CA ASP A 55 -5.94 -5.01 5.84
C ASP A 55 -5.74 -6.38 6.48
N GLU A 56 -6.75 -6.91 7.18
CA GLU A 56 -6.71 -8.27 7.73
C GLU A 56 -6.55 -9.32 6.61
N LEU A 57 -7.32 -9.17 5.52
CA LEU A 57 -7.20 -10.04 4.36
C LEU A 57 -5.81 -9.94 3.71
N LEU A 58 -5.21 -8.75 3.67
CA LEU A 58 -3.86 -8.58 3.14
C LEU A 58 -2.83 -9.31 4.00
N LEU A 59 -2.93 -9.16 5.32
CA LEU A 59 -2.03 -9.80 6.29
C LEU A 59 -2.13 -11.33 6.27
N ASN A 60 -3.34 -11.86 6.04
CA ASN A 60 -3.57 -13.30 5.89
C ASN A 60 -3.20 -13.84 4.49
N GLY A 61 -2.82 -12.97 3.55
CA GLY A 61 -2.50 -13.34 2.16
C GLY A 61 -3.73 -13.72 1.33
N GLU A 62 -4.93 -13.31 1.77
CA GLU A 62 -6.22 -13.62 1.16
C GLU A 62 -6.76 -12.47 0.29
N LEU A 63 -6.24 -11.26 0.49
CA LEU A 63 -6.62 -10.12 -0.35
C LEU A 63 -6.11 -10.33 -1.78
N LYS A 64 -7.02 -10.28 -2.74
CA LYS A 64 -6.68 -10.35 -4.17
C LYS A 64 -5.98 -9.06 -4.60
N GLU A 65 -4.92 -9.19 -5.39
CA GLU A 65 -4.25 -8.01 -5.93
C GLU A 65 -5.19 -7.16 -6.81
N SER A 66 -5.04 -5.85 -6.72
CA SER A 66 -5.72 -4.89 -7.58
C SER A 66 -4.97 -4.73 -8.90
N TRP A 67 -3.63 -4.74 -8.85
CA TRP A 67 -2.77 -4.79 -10.03
C TRP A 67 -1.73 -5.90 -9.90
N PRO A 68 -1.49 -6.66 -10.99
CA PRO A 68 -0.58 -7.81 -10.96
C PRO A 68 0.90 -7.44 -10.85
N THR A 69 1.26 -6.19 -11.18
CA THR A 69 2.64 -5.66 -11.08
C THR A 69 2.60 -4.16 -10.76
N PHE A 70 3.68 -3.62 -10.19
CA PHE A 70 3.83 -2.20 -9.92
C PHE A 70 3.83 -1.39 -11.22
N TYR A 71 4.43 -1.94 -12.27
CA TYR A 71 4.44 -1.32 -13.59
C TYR A 71 3.04 -1.15 -14.20
N VAL A 72 2.17 -2.15 -14.08
CA VAL A 72 0.77 -2.05 -14.55
C VAL A 72 0.02 -0.99 -13.75
N PHE A 73 0.22 -0.94 -12.43
CA PHE A 73 -0.31 0.14 -11.60
C PHE A 73 0.15 1.52 -12.09
N LEU A 74 1.45 1.72 -12.35
CA LEU A 74 1.98 3.00 -12.81
C LEU A 74 1.35 3.46 -14.13
N LYS A 75 1.19 2.54 -15.09
CA LYS A 75 0.53 2.82 -16.38
C LYS A 75 -0.88 3.34 -16.20
N GLU A 76 -1.66 2.69 -15.34
CA GLU A 76 -3.04 3.10 -15.09
C GLU A 76 -3.11 4.40 -14.29
N TYR A 77 -2.29 4.52 -13.24
CA TYR A 77 -2.26 5.68 -12.35
C TYR A 77 -1.88 6.96 -13.09
N PHE A 78 -0.83 6.91 -13.92
CA PHE A 78 -0.37 8.04 -14.71
C PHE A 78 -1.03 8.12 -16.10
N LYS A 79 -1.87 7.15 -16.45
CA LYS A 79 -2.52 7.02 -17.76
C LYS A 79 -1.51 7.05 -18.92
N CYS A 80 -0.43 6.26 -18.81
CA CYS A 80 0.71 6.24 -19.76
C CYS A 80 1.02 4.87 -20.36
#